data_AF-A0A957IJB7-F1
#
_entry.id   AF-A0A957IJB7-F1
#
_cell.length_a   1.000
_cell.length_b   1.000
_cell.length_c   1.000
_cell.angle_alpha   90.00
_cell.angle_beta   90.00
_cell.angle_gamma   90.00
#
_symmetry.space_group_name_H-M   'P 1'
#
loop_
_entity.id
_entity.type
_entity.pdbx_description
1 polymer ?
#
loop_
_entity_poly.entity_id
_entity_poly.type
_entity_poly.pdbx_seq_one_letter_code
_entity_poly.pdbx_strand_id
1 'polypeptide(L)'
;MEKWIGVVGGVGPFAGIDLLGKIAAQTAVNLDQDHLTVLNWSQPAKIVDRTEYLLGQVDENPATALAAQVQQLAKMGAGVVGIPCNTAHAPRIFNQIRADLAAANCDVQLLH
;
A
#
# COMPACT_ATOMS: atom_id res chain seq x y z
N MET A 1 19.20 -9.59 0.09
CA MET A 1 18.80 -8.27 0.62
C MET A 1 17.59 -8.48 1.49
N GLU A 2 17.60 -7.88 2.67
CA GLU A 2 16.45 -7.82 3.56
C GLU A 2 15.31 -7.07 2.84
N LYS A 3 14.10 -7.65 2.80
CA LYS A 3 12.96 -7.04 2.13
C LYS A 3 12.10 -6.33 3.19
N TRP A 4 12.13 -5.00 3.21
CA TRP A 4 11.28 -4.23 4.13
C TRP A 4 9.81 -4.36 3.73
N ILE A 5 8.91 -4.23 4.72
CA ILE A 5 7.47 -4.22 4.49
C ILE A 5 7.01 -2.78 4.25
N GLY A 6 6.34 -2.52 3.13
CA GLY A 6 5.66 -1.25 2.87
C GLY A 6 4.16 -1.34 3.14
N VAL A 7 3.61 -0.30 3.75
CA VAL A 7 2.17 -0.13 3.96
C VAL A 7 1.74 1.15 3.26
N VAL A 8 0.83 1.03 2.29
CA VAL A 8 0.17 2.19 1.67
C VAL A 8 -0.92 2.67 2.63
N GLY A 9 -0.59 3.68 3.43
CA GLY A 9 -1.52 4.32 4.36
C GLY A 9 -2.46 5.30 3.66
N GLY A 10 -3.29 5.99 4.44
CA GLY A 10 -4.15 7.07 3.93
C GLY A 10 -5.42 6.60 3.21
N VAL A 11 -5.60 5.31 2.95
CA VAL A 11 -6.85 4.70 2.43
C VAL A 11 -7.81 4.34 3.55
N GLY A 12 -7.97 5.32 4.44
CA GLY A 12 -8.28 5.21 5.86
C GLY A 12 -6.99 5.35 6.68
N PRO A 13 -6.62 6.53 7.21
CA PRO A 13 -5.37 6.71 7.97
C PRO A 13 -5.21 5.71 9.12
N PHE A 14 -6.30 5.43 9.85
CA PHE A 14 -6.30 4.49 10.97
C PHE A 14 -6.10 3.03 10.54
N ALA A 15 -6.49 2.64 9.32
CA ALA A 15 -6.27 1.28 8.83
C ALA A 15 -4.78 0.99 8.64
N GLY A 16 -4.00 1.98 8.19
CA GLY A 16 -2.54 1.89 8.13
C GLY A 16 -1.93 1.70 9.52
N ILE A 17 -2.35 2.50 10.49
CA ILE A 17 -1.87 2.41 11.88
C ILE A 17 -2.23 1.04 12.51
N ASP A 18 -3.45 0.57 12.31
CA ASP A 18 -3.90 -0.74 12.79
C ASP A 18 -3.08 -1.88 12.17
N LEU A 19 -2.78 -1.83 10.87
CA LEU A 19 -1.92 -2.82 10.22
C LEU A 19 -0.50 -2.81 10.79
N LEU A 20 0.08 -1.63 11.07
CA LEU A 20 1.39 -1.55 11.73
C LEU A 20 1.38 -2.22 13.10
N GLY A 21 0.35 -1.94 13.91
CA GLY A 21 0.18 -2.56 15.22
C GLY A 21 0.09 -4.08 15.14
N LYS A 22 -0.65 -4.60 14.15
CA LYS A 22 -0.78 -6.03 13.89
C LYS A 22 0.53 -6.66 13.43
N ILE A 23 1.29 -6.02 12.53
CA ILE A 23 2.60 -6.52 12.11
C ILE A 23 3.53 -6.63 13.32
N ALA A 24 3.60 -5.59 14.15
CA ALA A 24 4.43 -5.60 15.36
C ALA A 24 3.99 -6.72 16.33
N ALA A 25 2.69 -6.81 16.63
CA ALA A 25 2.15 -7.80 17.57
C ALA A 25 2.27 -9.25 17.09
N GLN A 26 2.32 -9.49 15.78
CA GLN A 26 2.44 -10.83 15.18
C GLN A 26 3.88 -11.18 14.80
N THR A 27 4.85 -10.28 15.01
CA THR A 27 6.28 -10.55 14.81
C THR A 27 6.83 -11.22 16.07
N ALA A 28 7.18 -12.50 15.99
CA ALA A 28 7.65 -13.29 17.13
C ALA A 28 9.13 -13.01 17.44
N VAL A 29 9.40 -12.07 18.34
CA VAL A 29 10.76 -11.62 18.70
C VAL A 29 10.88 -11.33 20.19
N ASN A 30 12.11 -11.26 20.70
CA ASN A 30 12.39 -11.03 22.13
C ASN A 30 12.90 -9.62 22.43
N LEU A 31 13.39 -8.90 21.42
CA LEU A 31 14.00 -7.58 21.54
C LEU A 31 13.47 -6.66 20.43
N ASP A 32 13.48 -5.36 20.69
CA ASP A 32 13.01 -4.35 19.74
C ASP A 32 13.78 -4.40 18.41
N GLN A 33 15.09 -4.67 18.45
CA GLN A 33 15.98 -4.70 17.30
C GLN A 33 15.70 -5.86 16.34
N ASP A 34 15.00 -6.90 16.81
CA ASP A 34 14.67 -8.07 16.01
C ASP A 34 13.37 -7.87 15.21
N HIS A 35 12.61 -6.79 15.47
CA HIS A 35 11.41 -6.48 14.70
C HIS A 35 11.72 -6.20 13.23
N LEU A 36 10.74 -6.49 12.38
CA LEU A 36 10.80 -6.23 10.95
C LEU A 36 10.88 -4.73 10.66
N THR A 37 11.69 -4.32 9.68
CA THR A 37 11.63 -2.95 9.16
C THR A 37 10.32 -2.74 8.39
N VAL A 38 9.50 -1.80 8.85
CA VAL A 38 8.21 -1.46 8.25
C VAL A 38 8.14 0.02 7.90
N LEU A 39 7.81 0.31 6.64
CA LEU A 39 7.57 1.64 6.11
C LEU A 39 6.06 1.89 6.03
N ASN A 40 5.58 2.99 6.59
CA ASN A 40 4.21 3.47 6.38
C ASN A 40 4.24 4.78 5.62
N TRP A 41 3.66 4.78 4.41
CA TRP A 41 3.55 5.97 3.58
C TRP A 41 2.09 6.36 3.47
N SER A 42 1.69 7.42 4.17
CA SER A 42 0.29 7.82 4.32
C SER A 42 0.04 9.18 3.66
N GLN A 43 -0.61 9.18 2.49
CA GLN A 43 -0.97 10.39 1.75
C GLN A 43 -2.47 10.47 1.45
N PRO A 44 -3.35 10.61 2.47
CA PRO A 44 -4.80 10.54 2.28
C PRO A 44 -5.33 11.60 1.30
N ALA A 45 -4.78 12.81 1.34
CA ALA A 45 -5.20 13.91 0.46
C ALA A 45 -4.93 13.67 -1.05
N LYS A 46 -4.15 12.65 -1.40
CA LYS A 46 -3.80 12.30 -2.79
C LYS A 46 -4.68 11.19 -3.37
N ILE A 47 -5.49 10.53 -2.56
CA ILE A 47 -6.20 9.31 -2.98
C ILE A 47 -7.70 9.62 -3.02
N VAL A 48 -8.24 9.66 -4.24
CA VAL A 48 -9.69 9.77 -4.47
C VAL A 48 -10.45 8.65 -3.75
N ASP A 49 -11.70 8.89 -3.37
CA ASP A 49 -12.50 7.87 -2.73
C ASP A 49 -12.72 6.68 -3.67
N ARG A 50 -12.38 5.48 -3.18
CA ARG A 50 -12.42 4.25 -3.97
C ARG A 50 -13.87 3.85 -4.27
N THR A 51 -14.79 4.10 -3.35
CA THR A 51 -16.20 3.76 -3.50
C THR A 51 -16.85 4.70 -4.50
N GLU A 52 -16.61 6.00 -4.41
CA GLU A 52 -17.12 6.99 -5.37
C GLU A 52 -16.69 6.64 -6.81
N TYR A 53 -15.41 6.26 -7.01
CA TYR A 53 -14.91 5.83 -8.32
C TYR A 53 -15.59 4.55 -8.81
N LEU A 54 -15.76 3.55 -7.93
CA LEU A 54 -16.40 2.29 -8.29
C LEU A 54 -17.89 2.49 -8.64
N LEU A 55 -18.56 3.43 -7.99
CA LEU A 55 -19.94 3.83 -8.25
C LEU A 55 -20.10 4.79 -9.44
N GLY A 56 -18.99 5.24 -10.06
CA GLY A 56 -19.02 6.16 -11.20
C GLY A 56 -19.42 7.59 -10.84
N GLN A 57 -19.23 8.00 -9.59
CA GLN A 57 -19.50 9.36 -9.12
C GLN A 57 -18.32 10.30 -9.40
N VAL A 58 -17.13 9.72 -9.57
CA VAL A 58 -15.90 10.41 -9.99
C VAL A 58 -15.21 9.59 -11.08
N ASP A 59 -14.61 10.27 -12.05
CA ASP A 59 -13.94 9.62 -13.18
C ASP A 59 -12.47 9.26 -12.86
N GLU A 60 -11.86 9.95 -11.90
CA GLU A 60 -10.47 9.74 -11.54
C GLU A 60 -10.30 8.38 -10.83
N ASN A 61 -9.52 7.48 -11.44
CA ASN A 61 -9.20 6.20 -10.85
C ASN A 61 -8.14 6.39 -9.74
N PRO A 62 -8.41 6.00 -8.48
CA PRO A 62 -7.44 6.13 -7.39
C PRO A 62 -6.19 5.25 -7.58
N ALA A 63 -6.21 4.31 -8.53
CA ALA A 63 -5.08 3.45 -8.86
C ALA A 63 -3.79 4.22 -9.13
N THR A 64 -3.84 5.34 -9.85
CA THR A 64 -2.66 6.14 -10.19
C THR A 64 -1.93 6.63 -8.92
N ALA A 65 -2.70 7.18 -7.97
CA ALA A 65 -2.14 7.67 -6.71
C ALA A 65 -1.65 6.51 -5.82
N LEU A 66 -2.34 5.37 -5.83
CA LEU A 66 -1.94 4.18 -5.09
C LEU A 66 -0.64 3.58 -5.66
N ALA A 67 -0.55 3.43 -6.98
CA ALA A 67 0.65 2.95 -7.67
C ALA A 67 1.86 3.85 -7.41
N ALA A 68 1.68 5.18 -7.44
CA ALA A 68 2.74 6.12 -7.11
C ALA A 68 3.27 5.92 -5.68
N GLN A 69 2.39 5.64 -4.71
CA GLN A 69 2.80 5.35 -3.34
C GLN A 69 3.50 4.00 -3.20
N VAL A 70 3.03 2.96 -3.90
CA VAL A 70 3.72 1.66 -3.95
C VAL A 70 5.13 1.82 -4.55
N GLN A 71 5.28 2.57 -5.65
CA GLN A 71 6.60 2.87 -6.22
C GLN A 71 7.48 3.66 -5.26
N GLN A 72 6.92 4.61 -4.51
CA GLN A 72 7.68 5.37 -3.52
C GLN A 72 8.19 4.48 -2.39
N LEU A 73 7.35 3.58 -1.88
CA LEU A 73 7.75 2.57 -0.90
C LEU A 73 8.84 1.64 -1.45
N ALA A 74 8.73 1.21 -2.71
CA ALA A 74 9.76 0.42 -3.37
C ALA A 74 11.10 1.18 -3.45
N LYS A 75 11.08 2.46 -3.84
CA LYS A 75 12.27 3.34 -3.86
C LYS A 75 12.88 3.53 -2.48
N MET A 76 12.06 3.53 -1.43
CA MET A 76 12.51 3.60 -0.04
C MET A 76 13.14 2.28 0.44
N GLY A 77 12.97 1.17 -0.27
CA GLY A 77 13.55 -0.14 0.09
C GLY A 77 12.53 -1.23 0.41
N ALA A 78 11.22 -0.97 0.29
CA ALA A 78 10.20 -2.00 0.47
C ALA A 78 10.35 -3.09 -0.60
N GLY A 79 10.49 -4.34 -0.17
CA GLY A 79 10.49 -5.51 -1.06
C GLY A 79 9.11 -6.15 -1.20
N VAL A 80 8.20 -5.86 -0.26
CA VAL A 80 6.80 -6.28 -0.27
C VAL A 80 5.93 -5.12 0.18
N VAL A 81 4.77 -4.91 -0.43
CA VAL A 81 3.84 -3.81 -0.12
C VAL A 81 2.42 -4.32 0.06
N GLY A 82 1.74 -3.86 1.11
CA GLY A 82 0.32 -4.12 1.37
C GLY A 82 -0.51 -2.84 1.38
N ILE A 83 -1.78 -2.96 0.96
CA ILE A 83 -2.78 -1.88 0.98
C ILE A 83 -3.91 -2.30 1.93
N PRO A 84 -4.02 -1.75 3.14
CA PRO A 84 -5.07 -2.08 4.11
C PRO A 84 -6.41 -1.40 3.75
N CYS A 85 -6.94 -1.68 2.57
CA CYS A 85 -8.21 -1.13 2.08
C CYS A 85 -8.89 -2.09 1.11
N ASN A 86 -10.00 -2.71 1.54
CA ASN A 86 -10.73 -3.70 0.73
C ASN A 86 -11.17 -3.16 -0.63
N THR A 87 -11.66 -1.92 -0.70
CA THR A 87 -12.14 -1.33 -1.96
C THR A 87 -11.03 -1.06 -2.96
N ALA A 88 -9.79 -0.83 -2.51
CA ALA A 88 -8.63 -0.69 -3.38
C ALA A 88 -8.27 -2.00 -4.13
N HIS A 89 -8.71 -3.15 -3.60
CA HIS A 89 -8.51 -4.47 -4.22
C HIS A 89 -9.58 -4.82 -5.25
N ALA A 90 -10.58 -3.95 -5.49
CA ALA A 90 -11.54 -4.17 -6.56
C ALA A 90 -10.82 -4.25 -7.92
N PRO A 91 -11.19 -5.16 -8.85
CA PRO A 91 -10.47 -5.39 -10.10
C PRO A 91 -10.21 -4.13 -10.94
N ARG A 92 -11.17 -3.20 -10.97
CA ARG A 92 -11.05 -1.92 -11.70
C ARG A 92 -9.94 -0.99 -11.18
N ILE A 93 -9.57 -1.14 -9.90
CA ILE A 93 -8.50 -0.35 -9.26
C ILE A 93 -7.22 -1.19 -9.23
N PHE A 94 -7.26 -2.39 -8.66
CA PHE A 94 -6.06 -3.19 -8.41
C PHE A 94 -5.33 -3.62 -9.67
N ASN A 95 -6.06 -3.99 -10.73
CA ASN A 95 -5.43 -4.34 -12.00
C ASN A 95 -4.74 -3.13 -12.64
N GLN A 96 -5.30 -1.93 -12.47
CA GLN A 96 -4.68 -0.70 -12.95
C GLN A 96 -3.41 -0.39 -12.14
N ILE A 97 -3.42 -0.56 -10.81
CA ILE A 97 -2.20 -0.42 -9.99
C ILE A 97 -1.10 -1.35 -10.52
N ARG A 98 -1.42 -2.62 -10.78
CA ARG A 98 -0.46 -3.58 -11.32
C ARG A 98 0.05 -3.18 -12.71
N ALA A 99 -0.82 -2.68 -13.58
CA ALA A 99 -0.44 -2.19 -14.90
C ALA A 99 0.53 -1.00 -14.80
N ASP A 100 0.26 -0.05 -13.91
CA ASP A 100 1.10 1.13 -13.68
C ASP A 100 2.48 0.73 -13.10
N LEU A 101 2.51 -0.25 -12.18
CA LEU A 101 3.76 -0.78 -11.64
C LEU A 101 4.60 -1.51 -12.70
N ALA A 102 3.96 -2.30 -13.56
CA ALA A 102 4.62 -2.98 -14.66
C ALA A 102 5.19 -1.97 -15.67
N ALA A 103 4.42 -0.93 -16.03
CA ALA A 103 4.87 0.14 -16.92
C ALA A 103 6.06 0.92 -16.34
N ALA A 104 6.11 1.07 -15.01
CA ALA A 104 7.22 1.71 -14.31
C ALA A 104 8.43 0.79 -14.05
N ASN A 105 8.40 -0.49 -14.48
CA ASN A 105 9.40 -1.51 -14.15
C ASN A 105 9.65 -1.63 -12.62
N CYS A 106 8.59 -1.52 -11.82
CA CYS A 106 8.67 -1.60 -10.36
C CYS A 106 8.55 -3.07 -9.91
N ASP A 107 9.68 -3.69 -9.53
CA ASP A 107 9.78 -5.10 -9.13
C ASP A 107 9.40 -5.37 -7.65
N VAL A 108 8.45 -4.61 -7.12
CA VAL A 108 7.99 -4.80 -5.73
C VAL A 108 6.88 -5.83 -5.67
N GLN A 109 6.92 -6.71 -4.66
CA GLN A 109 5.83 -7.65 -4.43
C GLN A 109 4.62 -6.92 -3.82
N LEU A 110 3.64 -6.57 -4.65
CA LEU A 110 2.36 -6.05 -4.17
C LEU A 110 1.44 -7.20 -3.74
N LEU A 111 0.94 -7.17 -2.51
CA LEU A 111 -0.02 -8.14 -1.97
C LEU A 111 -1.45 -7.79 -2.38
N HIS A 112 -2.25 -8.83 -2.64
CA HIS A 112 -3.69 -8.76 -2.91
C HIS A 112 -4.46 -9.42 -1.77
#